data_AF-A0A2I4AL25-F1
#
_entry.id   AF-A0A2I4AL25-F1
#
_cell.length_a   1.000
_cell.length_b   1.000
_cell.length_c   1.000
_cell.angle_alpha   90.00
_cell.angle_beta   90.00
_cell.angle_gamma   90.00
#
_symmetry.space_group_name_H-M   'P 1'
#
loop_
_entity.id
_entity.type
_entity.pdbx_description
1 polymer ?
#
loop_
_entity_poly.entity_id
_entity_poly.type
_entity_poly.pdbx_seq_one_letter_code
_entity_poly.pdbx_strand_id
1 'polypeptide(L)'
;LKLGGRVKTWKRRWFILTDNCLYYFEYTTDKEPRGIIPLENLSIREVDEPRKPNCFELYNPNHKGQVIKACKTEADGRVVEGNHVVYRISAPTPEEKEEWIKSIKASISRDPFYDMLATRKRRIANKK
;
A
#
# COMPACT_ATOMS: atom_id res chain seq x y z
N LEU A 1 2.48 12.15 -1.69
CA LEU A 1 1.53 11.80 -2.78
C LEU A 1 1.47 10.28 -2.95
N LYS A 2 0.36 9.71 -3.44
CA LYS A 2 0.30 8.30 -3.88
C LYS A 2 -0.16 8.16 -5.32
N LEU A 3 0.35 7.16 -6.02
CA LEU A 3 -0.16 6.74 -7.33
C LEU A 3 -1.44 5.90 -7.14
N GLY A 4 -2.36 5.95 -8.09
CA GLY A 4 -3.55 5.08 -8.12
C GLY A 4 -3.27 3.66 -8.62
N GLY A 5 -4.20 2.75 -8.37
CA GLY A 5 -4.08 1.32 -8.65
C GLY A 5 -4.33 1.02 -10.13
N ARG A 6 -5.60 0.85 -10.51
CA ARG A 6 -6.01 0.67 -11.91
C ARG A 6 -5.78 1.94 -12.74
N VAL A 7 -6.23 3.08 -12.23
CA VAL A 7 -6.02 4.39 -12.86
C VAL A 7 -4.78 5.04 -12.25
N LYS A 8 -3.75 5.30 -13.06
CA LYS A 8 -2.43 5.77 -12.62
C LYS A 8 -2.37 7.29 -12.44
N THR A 9 -3.22 7.82 -11.56
CA THR A 9 -3.22 9.24 -11.19
C THR A 9 -2.58 9.46 -9.83
N TRP A 10 -1.75 10.49 -9.70
CA TRP A 10 -1.20 10.92 -8.42
C TRP A 10 -2.24 11.69 -7.61
N LYS A 11 -2.34 11.40 -6.31
CA LYS A 11 -3.23 12.09 -5.37
C LYS A 11 -2.49 12.47 -4.09
N ARG A 12 -2.78 13.66 -3.57
CA ARG A 12 -2.36 14.08 -2.23
C ARG A 12 -3.29 13.42 -1.22
N ARG A 13 -2.72 12.79 -0.22
CA ARG A 13 -3.42 12.11 0.86
C ARG A 13 -2.64 12.35 2.14
N TRP A 14 -3.36 12.51 3.24
CA TRP A 14 -2.80 12.51 4.58
C TRP A 14 -2.59 11.07 5.02
N PHE A 15 -1.39 10.72 5.49
CA PHE A 15 -1.04 9.35 5.87
C PHE A 15 -0.88 9.24 7.38
N ILE A 16 -1.40 8.15 7.95
CA ILE A 16 -1.17 7.77 9.34
C ILE A 16 -0.68 6.32 9.34
N LEU A 17 0.43 6.08 10.04
CA LEU A 17 0.95 4.73 10.29
C LEU A 17 0.64 4.37 11.74
N THR A 18 -0.19 3.35 11.95
CA THR A 18 -0.51 2.81 13.27
C THR A 18 -0.94 1.35 13.13
N ASP A 19 -0.75 0.54 14.17
CA ASP A 19 -1.25 -0.84 14.24
C ASP A 19 -0.89 -1.70 13.01
N ASN A 20 0.36 -1.56 12.56
CA ASN A 20 0.90 -2.24 11.36
C ASN A 20 0.08 -2.00 10.08
N CYS A 21 -0.66 -0.90 10.03
CA CYS A 21 -1.47 -0.48 8.90
C CYS A 21 -1.12 0.94 8.47
N LEU A 22 -1.09 1.16 7.16
CA LEU A 22 -0.95 2.48 6.58
C LEU A 22 -2.33 2.99 6.13
N TYR A 23 -2.85 3.95 6.88
CA TYR A 23 -4.10 4.64 6.62
C TYR A 23 -3.84 5.86 5.76
N TYR A 24 -4.78 6.17 4.86
CA TYR A 24 -4.71 7.42 4.11
C TYR A 24 -6.07 8.09 3.97
N PHE A 25 -6.08 9.42 4.11
CA PHE A 25 -7.27 10.27 4.17
C PHE A 25 -7.24 11.30 3.04
N GLU A 26 -8.40 11.83 2.66
CA GLU A 26 -8.45 12.93 1.69
C GLU A 26 -8.04 14.24 2.35
N TYR A 27 -8.55 14.50 3.55
CA TYR A 27 -8.23 15.65 4.38
C TYR A 27 -7.80 15.23 5.79
N THR A 28 -7.12 16.13 6.50
CA THR A 28 -6.67 15.89 7.89
C THR A 28 -7.81 15.91 8.90
N THR A 29 -8.96 16.46 8.52
CA THR A 29 -10.17 16.55 9.34
C THR A 29 -11.13 15.37 9.14
N ASP A 30 -10.81 14.46 8.21
CA ASP A 30 -11.64 13.30 7.92
C ASP A 30 -11.61 12.33 9.10
N LYS A 31 -12.78 11.85 9.52
CA LYS A 31 -12.90 10.80 10.55
C LYS A 31 -12.67 9.40 9.98
N GLU A 32 -13.08 9.19 8.73
CA GLU A 32 -13.02 7.91 8.05
C GLU A 32 -11.87 7.89 7.02
N PRO A 33 -11.05 6.83 6.97
CA PRO A 33 -9.97 6.73 6.01
C PRO A 33 -10.50 6.55 4.59
N ARG A 34 -9.82 7.13 3.61
CA ARG A 34 -10.05 6.83 2.20
C ARG A 34 -9.56 5.43 1.83
N GLY A 35 -8.58 4.90 2.55
CA GLY A 35 -8.24 3.49 2.46
C GLY A 35 -7.20 3.07 3.49
N ILE A 36 -7.07 1.75 3.60
CA ILE A 36 -6.27 1.09 4.62
C ILE A 36 -5.43 0.03 3.93
N ILE A 37 -4.12 0.05 4.20
CA ILE A 37 -3.15 -0.90 3.65
C ILE A 37 -2.51 -1.63 4.83
N PRO A 38 -2.94 -2.86 5.14
CA PRO A 38 -2.21 -3.73 6.05
C PRO A 38 -0.78 -3.96 5.55
N LEU A 39 0.20 -3.86 6.44
CA LEU A 39 1.62 -3.97 6.10
C LEU A 39 2.18 -5.39 6.22
N GLU A 40 1.32 -6.36 6.54
CA GLU A 40 1.67 -7.77 6.69
C GLU A 40 2.30 -8.32 5.40
N ASN A 41 3.47 -8.93 5.53
CA ASN A 41 4.22 -9.56 4.44
C ASN A 41 4.50 -8.63 3.23
N LEU A 42 4.45 -7.31 3.44
CA LEU A 42 4.92 -6.34 2.47
C LEU A 42 6.41 -6.06 2.68
N SER A 43 7.00 -5.40 1.70
CA SER A 43 8.36 -4.89 1.74
C SER A 43 8.39 -3.52 1.05
N ILE A 44 9.45 -2.77 1.32
CA ILE A 44 9.70 -1.46 0.72
C ILE A 44 10.91 -1.51 -0.18
N ARG A 45 10.82 -0.85 -1.33
CA ARG A 45 11.96 -0.51 -2.19
C ARG A 45 11.88 0.93 -2.63
N GLU A 46 13.02 1.56 -2.81
CA GLU A 46 13.11 2.85 -3.50
C GLU A 46 12.93 2.66 -4.99
N VAL A 47 12.35 3.66 -5.65
CA VAL A 47 12.17 3.64 -7.10
C VAL A 47 12.42 5.02 -7.68
N ASP A 48 13.06 5.04 -8.85
CA ASP A 48 13.11 6.24 -9.67
C ASP A 48 11.78 6.41 -10.41
N GLU A 49 11.23 7.61 -10.33
CA GLU A 49 9.98 7.97 -10.99
C GLU A 49 10.20 9.28 -11.77
N PRO A 50 10.09 9.25 -13.11
CA PRO A 50 10.40 10.41 -13.94
C PRO A 50 9.64 11.70 -13.58
N ARG A 51 8.43 11.58 -13.03
CA ARG A 51 7.55 12.72 -12.79
C ARG A 51 7.40 13.11 -11.32
N LYS A 52 7.99 12.37 -10.38
CA LYS A 52 7.82 12.60 -8.94
C LYS A 52 9.11 12.25 -8.18
N PRO A 53 9.62 13.16 -7.35
CA PRO A 53 10.83 12.90 -6.58
C PRO A 53 10.52 11.96 -5.40
N ASN A 54 11.59 11.48 -4.77
CA ASN A 54 11.57 10.83 -3.46
C ASN A 54 10.58 9.66 -3.39
N CYS A 55 10.59 8.80 -4.42
CA CYS A 55 9.61 7.73 -4.55
C CYS A 55 10.06 6.42 -3.90
N PHE A 56 9.09 5.71 -3.33
CA PHE A 56 9.24 4.35 -2.83
C PHE A 56 7.97 3.54 -3.11
N GLU A 57 8.09 2.22 -3.07
CA GLU A 57 6.99 1.29 -3.29
C GLU A 57 6.81 0.31 -2.14
N LEU A 58 5.55 0.13 -1.73
CA LEU A 58 5.13 -1.07 -1.01
C LEU A 58 4.80 -2.17 -2.02
N TYR A 59 5.38 -3.35 -1.83
CA TYR A 59 5.16 -4.50 -2.68
C TYR A 59 5.22 -5.78 -1.85
N ASN A 60 4.59 -6.86 -2.33
CA ASN A 60 4.75 -8.17 -1.72
C ASN A 60 5.91 -8.93 -2.41
N PRO A 61 7.02 -9.25 -1.70
CA PRO A 61 8.16 -9.96 -2.30
C PRO A 61 7.85 -11.43 -2.63
N ASN A 62 6.98 -12.08 -1.85
CA ASN A 62 6.63 -13.49 -1.98
C ASN A 62 5.59 -13.74 -3.09
N HIS A 63 4.82 -12.72 -3.44
CA HIS A 63 3.69 -12.81 -4.37
C HIS A 63 3.73 -11.74 -5.46
N LYS A 64 4.85 -11.70 -6.21
CA LYS A 64 5.03 -10.78 -7.34
C LYS A 64 3.84 -10.87 -8.32
N GLY A 65 3.28 -9.71 -8.68
CA GLY A 65 2.16 -9.59 -9.61
C GLY A 65 0.78 -9.78 -8.99
N GLN A 66 0.66 -10.22 -7.73
CA GLN A 66 -0.62 -10.32 -7.05
C GLN A 66 -1.06 -8.96 -6.47
N VAL A 67 -2.37 -8.78 -6.38
CA VAL A 67 -2.97 -7.61 -5.73
C VAL A 67 -2.69 -7.66 -4.22
N ILE A 68 -2.18 -6.56 -3.69
CA ILE A 68 -2.01 -6.33 -2.26
C ILE A 68 -3.39 -6.18 -1.62
N LYS A 69 -3.64 -6.97 -0.57
CA LYS A 69 -4.84 -6.87 0.25
C LYS A 69 -4.88 -5.48 0.88
N ALA A 70 -5.95 -4.76 0.57
CA ALA A 70 -6.23 -3.42 1.09
C ALA A 70 -7.70 -3.13 0.83
N CYS A 71 -8.26 -2.13 1.51
CA CYS A 71 -9.58 -1.59 1.20
C CYS A 71 -9.50 -0.09 0.91
N LYS A 72 -10.47 0.42 0.17
CA LYS A 72 -10.66 1.85 -0.08
C LYS A 72 -12.14 2.19 -0.16
N THR A 73 -12.45 3.45 0.06
CA THR A 73 -13.80 4.00 -0.11
C THR A 73 -13.93 4.65 -1.49
N GLU A 74 -14.96 4.29 -2.24
CA GLU A 74 -15.30 4.94 -3.51
C GLU A 74 -16.03 6.27 -3.29
N ALA A 75 -16.27 7.02 -4.36
CA ALA A 75 -16.90 8.35 -4.25
C ALA A 75 -18.34 8.28 -3.71
N ASP A 76 -19.01 7.13 -3.88
CA ASP A 76 -20.36 6.86 -3.38
C ASP A 76 -20.38 6.32 -1.93
N GLY A 77 -19.22 6.26 -1.26
CA GLY A 77 -19.10 5.79 0.11
C GLY A 77 -18.96 4.27 0.28
N ARG A 78 -19.03 3.48 -0.80
CA ARG A 78 -18.86 2.02 -0.70
C ARG A 78 -17.40 1.65 -0.44
N VAL A 79 -17.20 0.70 0.47
CA VAL A 79 -15.89 0.10 0.73
C VAL A 79 -15.65 -1.06 -0.23
N VAL A 80 -14.55 -1.01 -0.96
CA VAL A 80 -14.15 -2.02 -1.95
C VAL A 80 -12.70 -2.44 -1.75
N GLU A 81 -12.33 -3.61 -2.29
CA GLU A 81 -10.94 -4.05 -2.30
C GLU A 81 -10.05 -3.13 -3.16
N GLY A 82 -8.80 -2.97 -2.71
CA GLY A 82 -7.75 -2.29 -3.46
C GLY A 82 -7.42 -3.03 -4.75
N ASN A 83 -6.96 -2.29 -5.76
CA ASN A 83 -6.56 -2.84 -7.07
C ASN A 83 -5.06 -2.65 -7.32
N HIS A 84 -4.27 -2.65 -6.25
CA HIS A 84 -2.85 -2.32 -6.28
C HIS A 84 -1.99 -3.58 -6.23
N VAL A 85 -1.16 -3.81 -7.24
CA VAL A 85 -0.05 -4.78 -7.15
C VAL A 85 1.14 -4.17 -6.39
N VAL A 86 1.29 -2.85 -6.48
CA VAL A 86 2.23 -2.05 -5.70
C VAL A 86 1.58 -0.73 -5.30
N TYR A 87 1.97 -0.18 -4.15
CA TYR A 87 1.66 1.20 -3.77
C TYR A 87 2.90 2.07 -3.93
N ARG A 88 2.92 2.90 -4.98
CA ARG A 88 3.97 3.90 -5.18
C ARG A 88 3.61 5.20 -4.46
N ILE A 89 4.52 5.68 -3.64
CA ILE A 89 4.38 6.86 -2.80
C ILE A 89 5.56 7.79 -3.09
N SER A 90 5.31 9.09 -3.12
CA SER A 90 6.31 10.16 -3.29
C SER A 90 6.24 11.08 -2.08
N ALA A 91 7.36 11.26 -1.39
CA ALA A 91 7.49 12.19 -0.28
C ALA A 91 7.88 13.60 -0.77
N PRO A 92 7.51 14.67 -0.05
CA PRO A 92 7.92 16.03 -0.42
C PRO A 92 9.44 16.23 -0.38
N THR A 93 10.15 15.68 0.61
CA THR A 93 11.61 15.75 0.71
C THR A 93 12.30 14.37 0.78
N PRO A 94 13.62 14.28 0.53
CA PRO A 94 14.40 13.06 0.76
C PRO A 94 14.38 12.59 2.22
N GLU A 95 14.43 13.52 3.17
CA GLU A 95 14.43 13.23 4.61
C GLU A 95 13.10 12.61 5.03
N GLU A 96 11.97 13.19 4.58
CA GLU A 96 10.65 12.59 4.81
C GLU A 96 10.53 11.21 4.16
N LYS A 97 11.10 11.00 2.97
CA LYS A 97 11.15 9.66 2.34
C LYS A 97 11.85 8.67 3.27
N GLU A 98 13.02 9.01 3.77
CA GLU A 98 13.79 8.14 4.66
C GLU A 98 13.04 7.84 5.96
N GLU A 99 12.42 8.85 6.56
CA GLU A 99 11.60 8.70 7.78
C GLU A 99 10.41 7.76 7.55
N TRP A 100 9.68 7.93 6.44
CA TRP A 100 8.57 7.04 6.08
C TRP A 100 9.04 5.62 5.83
N ILE A 101 10.13 5.43 5.07
CA ILE A 101 10.69 4.10 4.80
C ILE A 101 11.10 3.42 6.10
N LYS A 102 11.79 4.13 6.99
CA LYS A 102 12.24 3.61 8.29
C LYS A 102 11.05 3.19 9.15
N SER A 103 10.06 4.07 9.29
CA SER A 103 8.90 3.84 10.15
C SER A 103 8.06 2.67 9.63
N ILE A 104 7.78 2.62 8.33
CA ILE A 104 7.00 1.52 7.75
C ILE A 104 7.78 0.21 7.87
N LYS A 105 9.10 0.18 7.61
CA LYS A 105 9.91 -1.03 7.79
C LYS A 105 9.86 -1.56 9.22
N ALA A 106 9.84 -0.69 10.22
CA ALA A 106 9.71 -1.07 11.62
C ALA A 106 8.33 -1.63 11.97
N SER A 107 7.28 -1.24 11.24
CA SER A 107 5.89 -1.70 11.44
C SER A 107 5.47 -2.90 10.57
N ILE A 108 6.33 -3.41 9.68
CA ILE A 108 6.01 -4.60 8.88
C ILE A 108 6.03 -5.84 9.78
N SER A 109 4.88 -6.50 9.91
CA SER A 109 4.77 -7.81 10.54
C SER A 109 5.00 -8.92 9.51
N ARG A 110 5.61 -10.02 9.96
CA ARG A 110 5.75 -11.26 9.17
C ARG A 110 4.86 -12.33 9.77
N ASP A 111 3.85 -12.75 9.02
CA ASP A 111 2.94 -13.83 9.42
C ASP A 111 3.05 -15.02 8.45
N PRO A 112 3.58 -16.17 8.89
CA PRO A 112 3.64 -17.40 8.08
C PRO A 112 2.26 -17.91 7.61
N PHE A 113 1.18 -17.62 8.38
CA PHE A 113 -0.17 -18.04 8.03
C PHE A 113 -0.66 -17.35 6.76
N TYR A 114 -0.31 -16.08 6.57
CA TYR A 114 -0.74 -15.32 5.41
C TYR A 114 -0.09 -15.83 4.11
N ASP A 115 1.21 -16.13 4.14
CA ASP A 115 1.91 -16.75 3.01
C ASP A 115 1.32 -18.12 2.63
N MET A 116 0.95 -18.91 3.65
CA MET A 116 0.26 -20.19 3.44
C MET A 116 -1.11 -19.99 2.76
N LEU A 117 -1.92 -19.02 3.21
CA LEU A 117 -3.22 -18.72 2.61
C LEU A 117 -3.11 -18.25 1.15
N ALA A 118 -2.20 -17.33 0.87
CA ALA A 118 -1.97 -16.81 -0.48
C ALA A 118 -1.52 -17.90 -1.46
N THR A 119 -0.62 -18.79 -1.00
CA THR A 119 -0.18 -19.96 -1.77
C THR A 119 -1.33 -20.93 -2.05
N ARG A 120 -2.19 -21.21 -1.07
CA ARG A 120 -3.36 -22.08 -1.23
C ARG A 120 -4.38 -21.50 -2.22
N LYS A 121 -4.70 -20.20 -2.12
CA LYS A 121 -5.60 -19.51 -3.07
C LYS A 121 -5.10 -19.63 -4.52
N ARG A 122 -3.80 -19.40 -4.76
CA ARG A 122 -3.20 -19.51 -6.10
C ARG A 122 -3.33 -20.93 -6.67
N ARG A 123 -3.05 -21.98 -5.86
CA ARG A 123 -3.18 -23.38 -6.30
C ARG A 123 -4.61 -23.74 -6.72
N ILE A 124 -5.62 -23.21 -6.02
CA ILE A 124 -7.03 -23.45 -6.34
C ILE A 124 -7.42 -22.71 -7.62
N ALA A 125 -6.99 -21.45 -7.78
CA ALA A 125 -7.30 -20.65 -8.98
C ALA A 125 -6.74 -21.26 -10.26
N ASN A 126 -5.51 -21.80 -10.22
CA ASN A 126 -4.85 -22.43 -11.38
C ASN A 126 -5.39 -23.82 -11.75
N LYS A 127 -6.28 -24.41 -10.93
CA LYS A 127 -6.92 -25.69 -11.22
C LYS A 127 -8.25 -25.56 -11.97
N LYS A 128 -8.75 -24.33 -12.12
CA LYS A 128 -9.92 -23.99 -12.95
C LYS A 128 -9.44 -23.49 -14.31
#